data_AF-A0AAW6MBZ4-F1
#
_entry.id   AF-A0AAW6MBZ4-F1
#
_cell.length_a   1.000
_cell.length_b   1.000
_cell.length_c   1.000
_cell.angle_alpha   90.00
_cell.angle_beta   90.00
_cell.angle_gamma   90.00
#
_symmetry.space_group_name_H-M   'P 1'
#
loop_
_entity.id
_entity.type
_entity.pdbx_description
1 polymer ?
#
loop_
_entity_poly.entity_id
_entity_poly.type
_entity_poly.pdbx_seq_one_letter_code
_entity_poly.pdbx_strand_id
1 'polypeptide(L)' 'MEKTKNIAPHVMACKNCEGKGRVFYTDQGGAPSSSRCPVCKGSGRVKVQSKVITRIEPFVPGEDDTELMTM' A
#
# COMPACT_ATOMS: atom_id res chain seq x y z
N MET A 1 -23.39 9.53 -8.27
CA MET A 1 -23.02 10.32 -7.06
C MET A 1 -21.59 9.97 -6.66
N GLU A 2 -20.74 10.97 -6.47
CA GLU A 2 -19.37 10.75 -5.95
C GLU A 2 -19.28 11.24 -4.50
N LYS A 3 -18.71 10.42 -3.62
CA LYS A 3 -18.37 10.79 -2.25
C LYS A 3 -16.88 10.65 -2.04
N THR A 4 -16.25 11.70 -1.50
CA THR A 4 -14.84 11.68 -1.13
C THR A 4 -14.70 11.72 0.39
N LYS A 5 -13.87 10.85 0.94
CA LYS A 5 -13.46 10.88 2.35
C LYS A 5 -11.94 10.92 2.44
N ASN A 6 -11.42 11.98 3.06
CA ASN A 6 -10.00 12.05 3.41
C ASN A 6 -9.78 11.39 4.77
N ILE A 7 -8.82 10.48 4.84
CA ILE A 7 -8.41 9.85 6.10
C ILE A 7 -7.28 10.69 6.69
N ALA A 8 -7.41 11.04 7.97
CA ALA A 8 -6.41 11.84 8.66
C ALA A 8 -5.02 11.16 8.58
N PRO A 9 -3.95 11.93 8.33
CA PRO A 9 -2.62 11.37 8.29
C PRO A 9 -2.26 10.69 9.61
N HIS A 10 -1.70 9.48 9.54
CA HIS A 10 -1.29 8.72 10.72
C HIS A 10 -0.01 7.94 10.43
N VAL A 11 0.63 7.45 11.49
CA VAL A 11 1.87 6.68 11.41
C VAL A 11 1.54 5.20 11.37
N MET A 12 2.19 4.47 10.47
CA MET A 12 2.09 3.01 10.38
C MET A 12 3.47 2.36 10.32
N ALA A 13 3.52 1.05 10.57
CA ALA A 13 4.70 0.25 10.27
C ALA A 13 4.98 0.27 8.76
N CYS A 14 6.25 0.41 8.40
CA CYS A 14 6.69 0.32 7.02
C CYS A 14 6.48 -1.11 6.52
N LYS A 15 5.58 -1.31 5.55
CA LYS A 15 5.29 -2.64 4.99
C LYS A 15 6.47 -3.27 4.27
N ASN A 16 7.35 -2.46 3.66
CA ASN A 16 8.53 -2.96 2.94
C ASN A 16 9.54 -3.68 3.85
N CYS A 17 9.69 -3.23 5.09
CA CYS A 17 10.61 -3.84 6.06
C CYS A 17 9.90 -4.37 7.31
N GLU A 18 8.57 -4.45 7.28
CA GLU A 18 7.72 -4.88 8.40
C GLU A 18 8.04 -4.18 9.73
N GLY A 19 8.35 -2.88 9.69
CA GLY A 19 8.71 -2.13 10.90
C GLY A 19 10.18 -2.23 11.36
N LYS A 20 10.99 -3.11 10.76
CA LYS A 20 12.38 -3.37 11.19
C LYS A 20 13.37 -2.25 10.87
N GLY A 21 13.02 -1.34 9.95
CA GLY A 21 13.91 -0.27 9.47
C GLY A 21 15.03 -0.74 8.53
N ARG A 22 15.22 -2.05 8.36
CA ARG A 22 16.21 -2.65 7.46
C ARG A 22 15.58 -3.72 6.58
N VAL A 23 16.14 -3.90 5.38
CA VAL A 23 15.82 -5.04 4.51
C VAL A 23 16.97 -6.02 4.62
N PHE A 24 16.65 -7.30 4.82
CA PHE A 24 17.63 -8.37 4.96
C PHE A 24 17.70 -9.15 3.66
N TYR A 25 18.91 -9.52 3.26
CA TYR A 25 19.19 -10.31 2.06
C TYR A 25 20.45 -11.12 2.28
N THR A 26 20.61 -12.17 1.47
CA THR A 26 21.84 -12.95 1.42
C THR A 26 22.79 -12.30 0.43
N ASP A 27 24.04 -12.09 0.82
CA ASP A 27 25.05 -11.60 -0.12
C ASP A 27 25.55 -12.69 -1.07
N GLN A 28 26.45 -12.34 -2.00
CA GLN A 28 27.01 -13.29 -2.98
C GLN A 28 27.78 -14.45 -2.32
N GLY A 29 28.22 -14.29 -1.06
CA GLY A 29 28.93 -15.31 -0.29
C GLY A 29 28.03 -16.16 0.60
N GLY A 30 26.71 -15.96 0.58
CA GLY A 30 25.78 -16.70 1.43
C GLY A 30 25.62 -16.10 2.85
N ALA A 31 26.29 -15.00 3.16
CA ALA A 31 26.22 -14.39 4.48
C ALA A 31 24.98 -13.48 4.61
N PRO A 32 24.35 -13.44 5.80
CA PRO A 32 23.22 -12.56 6.05
C PRO A 32 23.70 -11.11 6.08
N SER A 33 23.13 -10.29 5.21
CA SER A 33 23.41 -8.85 5.12
C SER A 33 22.11 -8.04 5.30
N SER A 34 22.27 -6.76 5.61
CA SER A 34 21.13 -5.85 5.72
C SER A 34 21.47 -4.43 5.33
N SER A 35 20.54 -3.78 4.64
CA SER A 35 20.63 -2.37 4.27
C SER A 35 19.50 -1.57 4.91
N ARG A 36 19.71 -0.25 5.03
CA ARG A 36 18.67 0.68 5.50
C ARG A 36 17.47 0.57 4.55
N CYS A 37 16.27 0.38 5.10
CA CYS A 37 15.07 0.27 4.28
C CYS A 37 14.89 1.58 3.48
N PRO A 38 14.81 1.52 2.14
CA PRO A 38 14.77 2.72 1.29
C PRO A 38 13.46 3.48 1.45
N VAL A 39 12.36 2.78 1.77
CA VAL A 39 11.02 3.36 1.91
C VAL A 39 10.90 4.20 3.18
N CYS A 40 11.17 3.62 4.34
CA CYS A 40 11.04 4.34 5.62
C CYS A 40 12.33 5.05 6.04
N LYS A 41 13.38 4.99 5.21
CA LYS A 41 14.70 5.52 5.51
C LYS A 41 15.15 5.10 6.91
N GLY A 42 15.10 3.82 7.23
CA GLY A 42 15.63 3.32 8.51
C GLY A 42 14.73 3.49 9.75
N SER A 43 13.66 4.29 9.67
CA SER A 43 12.82 4.56 10.84
C SER A 43 11.89 3.39 11.23
N GLY A 44 11.67 2.44 10.32
CA GLY A 44 10.67 1.39 10.46
C GLY A 44 9.22 1.88 10.35
N ARG A 45 8.99 3.20 10.29
CA ARG A 45 7.65 3.80 10.30
C ARG A 45 7.46 4.71 9.09
N VAL A 46 6.23 4.86 8.64
CA VAL A 46 5.86 5.76 7.55
C VAL A 46 4.64 6.57 7.95
N LYS A 47 4.58 7.83 7.52
CA LYS A 47 3.37 8.65 7.58
C LYS A 47 2.54 8.32 6.35
N VAL A 48 1.31 7.87 6.54
CA VAL A 48 0.38 7.61 5.45
C VAL A 48 -0.70 8.66 5.40
N GLN A 49 -1.17 8.94 4.20
CA GLN A 49 -2.33 9.77 3.93
C GLN A 49 -3.12 9.09 2.82
N SER A 50 -4.42 8.91 3.03
CA SER A 50 -5.28 8.18 2.11
C SER A 50 -6.51 8.99 1.77
N LYS A 51 -6.92 8.93 0.50
CA LYS A 51 -8.17 9.50 -0.01
C LYS A 51 -9.02 8.34 -0.53
N VAL A 52 -10.21 8.17 0.05
CA VAL A 52 -11.18 7.17 -0.41
C VAL A 52 -12.20 7.89 -1.29
N ILE A 53 -12.35 7.41 -2.53
CA ILE A 53 -13.32 7.91 -3.50
C ILE A 53 -14.34 6.80 -3.70
N THR A 54 -15.59 7.08 -3.37
CA THR A 54 -16.72 6.17 -3.58
C THR A 54 -17.57 6.73 -4.72
N ARG A 55 -17.65 5.96 -5.81
CA ARG A 55 -18.53 6.26 -6.94
C ARG A 55 -19.76 5.37 -6.84
N ILE A 56 -20.93 6.01 -6.96
CA ILE A 56 -22.24 5.35 -6.92
C ILE A 56 -22.91 5.68 -8.24
N GLU A 57 -23.09 4.66 -9.07
CA GLU A 57 -23.67 4.77 -10.40
C GLU A 57 -24.84 3.78 -10.48
N PRO A 58 -25.88 4.08 -11.29
CA PRO A 58 -26.95 3.12 -11.52
C PRO A 58 -26.38 1.83 -12.11
N PHE A 59 -26.93 0.70 -11.68
CA PHE A 59 -26.64 -0.58 -12.32
C PHE A 59 -27.47 -0.73 -13.59
N VAL A 60 -26.83 -1.10 -14.70
CA VAL A 60 -27.44 -1.36 -16.01
C VAL A 60 -27.37 -2.87 -16.29
N PRO A 61 -28.48 -3.61 -16.13
CA PRO A 61 -28.51 -5.05 -16.40
C PRO A 61 -28.07 -5.37 -17.83
N GLY A 62 -27.17 -6.34 -17.98
CA GLY A 62 -26.59 -6.76 -19.26
C GLY A 62 -25.29 -6.06 -19.64
N GLU A 63 -25.11 -4.78 -19.29
CA GLU A 63 -23.85 -4.06 -19.52
C GLU A 63 -22.88 -4.31 -18.35
N ASP A 64 -23.32 -3.99 -17.13
CA ASP A 64 -22.50 -4.08 -15.92
C ASP A 64 -22.25 -5.53 -15.45
N ASP A 65 -23.06 -6.47 -15.93
CA ASP A 65 -22.85 -7.91 -15.67
C ASP A 65 -21.55 -8.44 -16.29
N THR A 66 -21.01 -7.73 -17.31
CA THR A 66 -19.81 -8.15 -18.05
C THR A 66 -18.50 -7.56 -17.52
N GLU A 67 -18.56 -6.43 -16.81
CA GLU A 67 -17.35 -5.75 -16.29
C GLU A 67 -16.71 -6.50 -15.11
N LEU A 68 -17.47 -7.33 -14.38
CA LEU A 68 -16.92 -8.11 -13.26
C LEU A 68 -15.96 -9.24 -13.68
N MET A 69 -15.88 -9.58 -14.97
CA MET A 69 -15.05 -10.70 -15.47
C MET A 69 -13.64 -10.29 -15.94
N THR A 70 -13.31 -9.00 -15.95
CA THR A 70 -12.04 -8.49 -16.51
C THR A 70 -11.10 -7.79 -15.52
N MET A 71 -11.40 -7.80 -14.21
CA MET A 71 -10.48 -7.32 -13.15
C MET A 71 -9.83 -8.45 -12.37
#